data_AF-A0A1K0FH73-F1
#
_entry.id   AF-A0A1K0FH73-F1
#
_cell.length_a   1.000
_cell.length_b   1.000
_cell.length_c   1.000
_cell.angle_alpha   90.00
_cell.angle_beta   90.00
_cell.angle_gamma   90.00
#
_symmetry.space_group_name_H-M   'P 1'
#
loop_
_entity.id
_entity.type
_entity.pdbx_description
1 polymer ?
#
loop_
_entity_poly.entity_id
_entity_poly.type
_entity_poly.pdbx_seq_one_letter_code
_entity_poly.pdbx_strand_id
1 'polypeptide(L)'
;MLVEVLLDTPIHVHYGFLTLGQADEHHDSEDAYRGQVNGLCGASVPGVLHMKTGLHTGEVRVRIELHSDEPELGDRWQDIVEVSYTSWADDLMLTGFDSSEGPVDLPPGVYWARYCAYDFARGRDVDTAVDGAGPDDYLLQLWPATGQDRIVRQSGPAAAYWHEEGPEPAWTADDLATRVAELRQHRAEYEAAEAEDELDNMWDGQIPDDPRLQAAGWGAATLWQLDSALVEALADADDTVRRAVTVWALEQQLSGVGMRDEVGVAAALAAIREGKPLPNSWQLAQALPPLGMPPDIDQRAMARHYAIETLCNAAAGGDTLGTVCEVLVALVTGTGATPALGRVRAAFPELA
;
A
#
# COMPACT_ATOMS: atom_id res chain seq x y z
N MET A 1 -5.45 25.79 4.38
CA MET A 1 -4.05 26.15 4.77
C MET A 1 -3.12 25.06 4.28
N LEU A 2 -1.87 25.38 3.91
CA LEU A 2 -0.89 24.36 3.53
C LEU A 2 -0.64 23.43 4.72
N VAL A 3 -0.86 22.15 4.50
CA VAL A 3 -0.56 21.08 5.47
C VAL A 3 0.85 20.59 5.20
N GLU A 4 1.14 20.23 3.95
CA GLU A 4 2.38 19.55 3.59
C GLU A 4 2.77 19.78 2.12
N VAL A 5 4.07 19.79 1.85
CA VAL A 5 4.61 19.69 0.49
C VAL A 5 4.97 18.23 0.28
N LEU A 6 4.22 17.54 -0.57
CA LEU A 6 4.38 16.11 -0.81
C LEU A 6 5.55 15.83 -1.76
N LEU A 7 5.82 16.75 -2.69
CA LEU A 7 6.90 16.64 -3.66
C LEU A 7 7.33 18.04 -4.15
N ASP A 8 8.62 18.26 -4.36
CA ASP A 8 9.18 19.47 -4.99
C ASP A 8 10.47 19.10 -5.71
N THR A 9 10.36 18.72 -6.98
CA THR A 9 11.44 18.07 -7.74
C THR A 9 11.43 18.50 -9.21
N PRO A 10 12.58 18.58 -9.88
CA PRO A 10 12.62 18.48 -11.33
C PRO A 10 12.25 17.06 -11.78
N ILE A 11 11.51 16.93 -12.88
CA ILE A 11 11.23 15.65 -13.53
C ILE A 11 11.43 15.78 -15.03
N HIS A 12 12.04 14.77 -15.63
CA HIS A 12 12.22 14.71 -17.07
C HIS A 12 10.92 14.28 -17.76
N VAL A 13 10.41 15.08 -18.69
CA VAL A 13 9.23 14.77 -19.48
C VAL A 13 9.62 14.32 -20.87
N HIS A 14 8.82 13.40 -21.40
CA HIS A 14 8.84 12.97 -22.79
C HIS A 14 7.39 12.84 -23.23
N TYR A 15 7.09 13.32 -24.44
CA TYR A 15 5.73 13.41 -25.00
C TYR A 15 4.79 14.40 -24.29
N GLY A 16 5.34 15.33 -23.52
CA GLY A 16 4.59 16.46 -22.98
C GLY A 16 3.52 16.09 -21.95
N PHE A 17 3.74 15.04 -21.17
CA PHE A 17 2.82 14.65 -20.10
C PHE A 17 3.52 14.22 -18.81
N LEU A 18 2.74 14.24 -17.75
CA LEU A 18 3.04 13.67 -16.44
C LEU A 18 1.80 12.94 -15.92
N THR A 19 2.00 11.88 -15.15
CA THR A 19 0.92 11.14 -14.49
C THR A 19 1.22 11.08 -12.99
N LEU A 20 0.24 11.38 -12.15
CA LEU A 20 0.25 10.99 -10.74
C LEU A 20 -0.67 9.79 -10.60
N GLY A 21 -0.12 8.66 -10.19
CA GLY A 21 -0.83 7.38 -10.08
C GLY A 21 0.03 6.34 -9.37
N GLN A 22 -0.45 5.11 -9.33
CA GLN A 22 0.31 3.99 -8.76
C GLN A 22 1.57 3.73 -9.60
N ALA A 23 2.65 3.28 -8.96
CA ALA A 23 3.84 2.85 -9.69
C ALA A 23 3.49 1.72 -10.69
N ASP A 24 4.14 1.72 -11.85
CA ASP A 24 4.03 0.71 -12.92
C ASP A 24 2.65 0.59 -13.64
N GLU A 25 1.65 1.38 -13.27
CA GLU A 25 0.33 1.33 -13.90
C GLU A 25 0.30 2.09 -15.25
N HIS A 26 0.00 1.36 -16.33
CA HIS A 26 -0.12 1.94 -17.67
C HIS A 26 -1.58 2.24 -17.99
N HIS A 27 -1.87 3.48 -18.37
CA HIS A 27 -3.19 3.93 -18.80
C HIS A 27 -3.14 4.59 -20.17
N ASP A 28 -4.22 4.49 -20.93
CA ASP A 28 -4.40 5.36 -22.09
C ASP A 28 -4.56 6.81 -21.61
N SER A 29 -3.70 7.71 -22.10
CA SER A 29 -3.65 9.10 -21.68
C SER A 29 -4.93 9.86 -21.99
N GLU A 30 -5.66 9.47 -23.04
CA GLU A 30 -6.87 10.17 -23.49
C GLU A 30 -8.10 9.83 -22.63
N ASP A 31 -8.11 8.63 -22.04
CA ASP A 31 -9.18 8.15 -21.16
C ASP A 31 -9.33 8.99 -19.88
N ALA A 32 -8.24 9.63 -19.43
CA ALA A 32 -8.22 10.50 -18.26
C ALA A 32 -9.03 11.79 -18.46
N TYR A 33 -9.26 12.25 -19.70
CA TYR A 33 -9.95 13.51 -20.00
C TYR A 33 -11.43 13.34 -20.36
N ARG A 34 -11.91 12.08 -20.47
CA ARG A 34 -13.27 11.80 -20.95
C ARG A 34 -14.32 12.52 -20.13
N GLY A 35 -15.17 13.29 -20.81
CA GLY A 35 -16.25 14.06 -20.19
C GLY A 35 -15.84 15.30 -19.40
N GLN A 36 -14.55 15.65 -19.36
CA GLN A 36 -14.07 16.86 -18.70
C GLN A 36 -14.12 18.06 -19.66
N VAL A 37 -14.36 19.26 -19.14
CA VAL A 37 -14.32 20.51 -19.90
C VAL A 37 -12.91 21.05 -20.08
N ASN A 38 -11.98 20.59 -19.25
CA ASN A 38 -10.57 20.96 -19.32
C ASN A 38 -9.74 19.87 -20.02
N GLY A 39 -8.56 20.26 -20.52
CA GLY A 39 -7.66 19.39 -21.29
C GLY A 39 -6.22 19.43 -20.80
N LEU A 40 -5.98 20.02 -19.62
CA LEU A 40 -4.62 20.11 -19.04
C LEU A 40 -4.43 19.16 -17.85
N CYS A 41 -5.50 18.78 -17.17
CA CYS A 41 -5.47 17.80 -16.09
C CYS A 41 -6.70 16.90 -16.18
N GLY A 42 -6.48 15.63 -16.54
CA GLY A 42 -7.48 14.58 -16.64
C GLY A 42 -7.55 13.76 -15.36
N ALA A 43 -8.76 13.48 -14.89
CA ALA A 43 -9.04 12.73 -13.66
C ALA A 43 -10.22 11.75 -13.79
N SER A 44 -10.67 11.47 -15.01
CA SER A 44 -11.84 10.61 -15.25
C SER A 44 -11.57 9.13 -15.01
N VAL A 45 -10.31 8.73 -14.99
CA VAL A 45 -9.88 7.39 -14.55
C VAL A 45 -9.59 7.44 -13.04
N PRO A 46 -10.31 6.69 -12.19
CA PRO A 46 -10.04 6.66 -10.76
C PRO A 46 -8.59 6.27 -10.44
N GLY A 47 -7.98 6.95 -9.46
CA GLY A 47 -6.58 6.70 -9.08
C GLY A 47 -5.55 7.46 -9.92
N VAL A 48 -5.93 7.99 -11.09
CA VAL A 48 -5.01 8.62 -12.03
C VAL A 48 -5.29 10.12 -12.17
N LEU A 49 -4.25 10.94 -12.06
CA LEU A 49 -4.21 12.30 -12.61
C LEU A 49 -3.23 12.33 -13.78
N HIS A 50 -3.72 12.59 -14.98
CA HIS A 50 -2.87 12.79 -16.14
C HIS A 50 -2.80 14.28 -16.48
N MET A 51 -1.61 14.83 -16.65
CA MET A 51 -1.37 16.26 -16.78
C MET A 51 -0.57 16.55 -18.04
N LYS A 52 -1.01 17.50 -18.86
CA LYS A 52 -0.24 17.98 -20.01
C LYS A 52 0.79 19.01 -19.54
N THR A 53 1.97 18.96 -20.15
CA THR A 53 3.01 19.99 -20.00
C THR A 53 3.15 20.76 -21.33
N GLY A 54 3.66 21.98 -21.24
CA GLY A 54 3.98 22.81 -22.40
C GLY A 54 5.15 22.22 -23.15
N LEU A 55 6.25 21.97 -22.43
CA LEU A 55 7.44 21.31 -22.97
C LEU A 55 7.12 19.87 -23.38
N HIS A 56 7.49 19.47 -24.60
CA HIS A 56 7.30 18.09 -25.06
C HIS A 56 8.40 17.16 -24.50
N THR A 57 9.65 17.63 -24.48
CA THR A 57 10.81 16.85 -24.04
C THR A 57 11.79 17.69 -23.23
N GLY A 58 12.22 17.20 -22.06
CA GLY A 58 13.23 17.84 -21.22
C GLY A 58 12.82 17.91 -19.76
N GLU A 59 13.56 18.63 -18.92
CA GLU A 59 13.26 18.72 -17.49
C GLU A 59 12.24 19.83 -17.20
N VAL A 60 11.21 19.57 -16.38
CA VAL A 60 10.30 20.59 -15.85
C VAL A 60 10.25 20.52 -14.33
N ARG A 61 9.95 21.63 -13.65
CA ARG A 61 9.77 21.62 -12.20
C ARG A 61 8.33 21.37 -11.81
N VAL A 62 8.13 20.45 -10.88
CA VAL A 62 6.82 20.10 -10.35
C VAL A 62 6.83 20.15 -8.83
N ARG A 63 5.82 20.81 -8.28
CA ARG A 63 5.56 20.84 -6.85
C ARG A 63 4.15 20.32 -6.56
N ILE A 64 4.02 19.44 -5.58
CA ILE A 64 2.75 18.86 -5.13
C ILE A 64 2.50 19.28 -3.69
N GLU A 65 1.34 19.86 -3.41
CA GLU A 65 0.97 20.38 -2.11
C GLU A 65 -0.36 19.81 -1.62
N LEU A 66 -0.40 19.41 -0.35
CA LEU A 66 -1.62 19.06 0.36
C LEU A 66 -2.07 20.24 1.24
N HIS A 67 -3.33 20.62 1.12
CA HIS A 67 -3.97 21.69 1.88
C HIS A 67 -5.19 21.18 2.62
N SER A 68 -5.49 21.80 3.76
CA SER A 68 -6.68 21.49 4.56
C SER A 68 -7.97 22.00 3.93
N ASP A 69 -7.88 23.07 3.14
CA ASP A 69 -8.98 23.83 2.55
C ASP A 69 -8.48 24.46 1.24
N GLU A 70 -9.38 25.06 0.46
CA GLU A 70 -9.04 25.74 -0.78
C GLU A 70 -7.88 26.75 -0.58
N PRO A 71 -6.73 26.56 -1.27
CA PRO A 71 -5.61 27.48 -1.19
C PRO A 71 -5.88 28.77 -1.97
N GLU A 72 -5.23 29.86 -1.54
CA GLU A 72 -5.27 31.13 -2.27
C GLU A 72 -4.62 31.00 -3.64
N LEU A 73 -5.23 31.63 -4.64
CA LEU A 73 -4.78 31.58 -6.01
C LEU A 73 -3.69 32.63 -6.24
N GLY A 74 -2.45 32.18 -6.38
CA GLY A 74 -1.31 33.05 -6.64
C GLY A 74 -1.35 33.65 -8.06
N ASP A 75 -0.97 34.92 -8.19
CA ASP A 75 -1.04 35.64 -9.46
C ASP A 75 -0.04 35.15 -10.53
N ARG A 76 1.01 34.42 -10.13
CA ARG A 76 2.03 33.92 -11.06
C ARG A 76 1.48 32.93 -12.10
N TRP A 77 0.48 32.14 -11.74
CA TRP A 77 0.02 31.01 -12.54
C TRP A 77 -0.86 31.49 -13.70
N GLN A 78 -0.52 31.07 -14.92
CA GLN A 78 -1.12 31.59 -16.14
C GLN A 78 -2.31 30.73 -16.58
N ASP A 79 -2.16 29.41 -16.50
CA ASP A 79 -3.19 28.44 -16.87
C ASP A 79 -3.50 27.57 -15.66
N ILE A 80 -4.77 27.49 -15.29
CA ILE A 80 -5.22 26.85 -14.06
C ILE A 80 -6.51 26.08 -14.36
N VAL A 81 -6.48 24.79 -14.07
CA VAL A 81 -7.64 23.90 -14.15
C VAL A 81 -7.86 23.20 -12.82
N GLU A 82 -9.10 22.80 -12.58
CA GLU A 82 -9.47 22.08 -11.37
C GLU A 82 -10.36 20.88 -11.69
N VAL A 83 -10.10 19.76 -11.01
CA VAL A 83 -10.78 18.47 -11.21
C VAL A 83 -11.04 17.77 -9.88
N SER A 84 -12.05 16.88 -9.85
CA SER A 84 -12.19 15.91 -8.75
C SER A 84 -11.22 14.76 -8.99
N TYR A 85 -10.42 14.42 -7.98
CA TYR A 85 -9.50 13.30 -7.98
C TYR A 85 -9.82 12.35 -6.83
N THR A 86 -9.69 11.04 -7.02
CA THR A 86 -9.76 10.09 -5.92
C THR A 86 -8.48 9.27 -5.85
N SER A 87 -7.79 9.38 -4.72
CA SER A 87 -6.62 8.58 -4.38
C SER A 87 -7.04 7.34 -3.59
N TRP A 88 -6.47 6.20 -3.94
CA TRP A 88 -6.65 4.92 -3.25
C TRP A 88 -5.34 4.16 -3.04
N ALA A 89 -4.26 4.65 -3.63
CA ALA A 89 -2.95 4.00 -3.64
C ALA A 89 -2.11 4.51 -2.47
N ASP A 90 -1.33 3.61 -1.88
CA ASP A 90 -0.43 3.90 -0.76
C ASP A 90 1.01 4.19 -1.26
N ASP A 91 1.25 4.07 -2.57
CA ASP A 91 2.53 4.12 -3.28
C ASP A 91 2.47 5.03 -4.53
N LEU A 92 1.88 6.22 -4.39
CA LEU A 92 1.76 7.15 -5.51
C LEU A 92 3.13 7.68 -5.97
N MET A 93 3.31 7.74 -7.29
CA MET A 93 4.47 8.35 -7.93
C MET A 93 4.05 9.36 -8.99
N LEU A 94 4.88 10.38 -9.19
CA LEU A 94 4.81 11.25 -10.34
C LEU A 94 5.66 10.63 -11.46
N THR A 95 5.05 10.23 -12.56
CA THR A 95 5.72 9.53 -13.66
C THR A 95 5.64 10.32 -14.97
N GLY A 96 6.73 10.32 -15.72
CA GLY A 96 6.75 10.61 -17.15
C GLY A 96 6.76 9.31 -17.96
N PHE A 97 7.15 9.39 -19.24
CA PHE A 97 7.26 8.20 -20.09
C PHE A 97 8.37 7.23 -19.66
N ASP A 98 9.53 7.76 -19.23
CA ASP A 98 10.71 7.02 -18.82
C ASP A 98 11.35 7.56 -17.53
N SER A 99 10.57 8.32 -16.77
CA SER A 99 10.99 8.99 -15.54
C SER A 99 9.95 8.75 -14.44
N SER A 100 10.41 8.72 -13.20
CA SER A 100 9.55 8.62 -12.04
C SER A 100 10.18 9.34 -10.85
N GLU A 101 9.34 10.03 -10.10
CA GLU A 101 9.71 10.78 -8.90
C GLU A 101 8.70 10.47 -7.79
N GLY A 102 9.19 10.28 -6.57
CA GLY A 102 8.36 9.89 -5.44
C GLY A 102 9.17 9.30 -4.29
N PRO A 103 8.48 8.75 -3.27
CA PRO A 103 7.03 8.60 -3.17
C PRO A 103 6.27 9.93 -2.98
N VAL A 104 4.98 9.93 -3.30
CA VAL A 104 4.04 11.03 -3.00
C VAL A 104 3.08 10.55 -1.92
N ASP A 105 3.35 10.93 -0.67
CA ASP A 105 2.61 10.44 0.51
C ASP A 105 1.23 11.13 0.68
N LEU A 106 0.33 10.96 -0.31
CA LEU A 106 -1.04 11.47 -0.26
C LEU A 106 -1.98 10.41 0.34
N PRO A 107 -2.63 10.68 1.49
CA PRO A 107 -3.56 9.71 2.09
C PRO A 107 -4.70 9.33 1.15
N PRO A 108 -5.21 8.09 1.20
CA PRO A 108 -6.40 7.70 0.46
C PRO A 108 -7.60 8.61 0.76
N GLY A 109 -8.32 9.03 -0.29
CA GLY A 109 -9.40 9.99 -0.14
C GLY A 109 -9.84 10.64 -1.44
N VAL A 110 -10.87 11.48 -1.35
CA VAL A 110 -11.36 12.29 -2.46
C VAL A 110 -10.85 13.72 -2.29
N TYR A 111 -10.23 14.24 -3.34
CA TYR A 111 -9.58 15.54 -3.36
C TYR A 111 -10.07 16.39 -4.52
N TRP A 112 -10.05 17.70 -4.32
CA TRP A 112 -10.11 18.67 -5.38
C TRP A 112 -8.68 19.00 -5.76
N ALA A 113 -8.32 18.72 -7.00
CA ALA A 113 -6.99 18.91 -7.53
C ALA A 113 -6.97 20.17 -8.40
N ARG A 114 -6.11 21.12 -8.05
CA ARG A 114 -5.83 22.32 -8.87
C ARG A 114 -4.47 22.15 -9.52
N TYR A 115 -4.45 22.08 -10.85
CA TYR A 115 -3.24 22.05 -11.65
C TYR A 115 -2.97 23.44 -12.21
N CYS A 116 -1.81 24.00 -11.85
CA CYS A 116 -1.37 25.32 -12.25
C CYS A 116 -0.12 25.20 -13.13
N ALA A 117 -0.14 25.85 -14.28
CA ALA A 117 0.99 25.95 -15.19
C ALA A 117 1.49 27.40 -15.31
N TYR A 118 2.81 27.54 -15.35
CA TYR A 118 3.51 28.78 -15.61
C TYR A 118 4.28 28.67 -16.92
N ASP A 119 4.19 29.69 -17.78
CA ASP A 119 4.90 29.77 -19.07
C ASP A 119 4.67 28.54 -20.00
N PHE A 120 3.49 27.91 -19.91
CA PHE A 120 3.10 26.74 -20.70
C PHE A 120 3.29 26.94 -22.21
N ALA A 121 2.87 28.10 -22.73
CA ALA A 121 3.04 28.45 -24.13
C ALA A 121 4.52 28.51 -24.55
N ARG A 122 5.39 29.02 -23.66
CA ARG A 122 6.83 29.07 -23.92
C ARG A 122 7.47 27.69 -23.87
N GLY A 123 7.01 26.82 -22.96
CA GLY A 123 7.39 25.39 -22.95
C GLY A 123 7.10 24.75 -24.30
N ARG A 124 5.89 24.97 -24.83
CA ARG A 124 5.49 24.47 -26.15
C ARG A 124 6.31 25.04 -27.30
N ASP A 125 6.63 26.33 -27.26
CA ASP A 125 7.45 26.98 -28.29
C ASP A 125 8.89 26.47 -28.28
N VAL A 126 9.44 26.15 -27.10
CA VAL A 126 10.76 25.52 -26.96
C VAL A 126 10.73 24.07 -27.44
N ASP A 127 9.62 23.36 -27.18
CA ASP A 127 9.35 21.95 -27.51
C ASP A 127 10.31 20.96 -26.84
N THR A 128 11.61 21.11 -27.07
CA THR A 128 12.67 20.27 -26.51
C THR A 128 13.73 21.12 -25.80
N ALA A 129 13.92 20.89 -24.49
CA ALA A 129 14.99 21.51 -23.70
C ALA A 129 16.16 20.52 -23.52
N VAL A 130 17.33 20.89 -24.05
CA VAL A 130 18.54 20.03 -24.04
C VAL A 130 19.47 20.33 -22.86
N ASP A 131 19.45 21.57 -22.35
CA ASP A 131 20.34 22.04 -21.29
C ASP A 131 19.53 22.68 -20.14
N GLY A 132 19.35 21.94 -19.04
CA GLY A 132 18.67 22.40 -17.82
C GLY A 132 17.15 22.40 -17.91
N ALA A 133 16.50 22.95 -16.87
CA ALA A 133 15.05 23.02 -16.78
C ALA A 133 14.45 23.87 -17.91
N GLY A 134 13.34 23.38 -18.44
CA GLY A 134 12.45 24.07 -19.35
C GLY A 134 11.92 25.37 -18.76
N PRO A 135 11.34 26.24 -19.61
CA PRO A 135 10.84 27.53 -19.19
C PRO A 135 9.55 27.45 -18.37
N ASP A 136 8.89 26.29 -18.33
CA ASP A 136 7.62 26.03 -17.70
C ASP A 136 7.75 25.35 -16.32
N ASP A 137 6.91 25.79 -15.38
CA ASP A 137 6.82 25.25 -14.02
C ASP A 137 5.38 24.80 -13.73
N TYR A 138 5.25 23.84 -12.82
CA TYR A 138 3.97 23.23 -12.47
C TYR A 138 3.75 23.15 -10.96
N LEU A 139 2.51 23.39 -10.56
CA LEU A 139 2.05 23.20 -9.19
C LEU A 139 0.73 22.43 -9.19
N LEU A 140 0.70 21.33 -8.44
CA LEU A 140 -0.50 20.56 -8.13
C LEU A 140 -0.88 20.80 -6.67
N GLN A 141 -2.07 21.36 -6.42
CA GLN A 141 -2.59 21.56 -5.07
C GLN A 141 -3.80 20.67 -4.84
N LEU A 142 -3.83 19.97 -3.71
CA LEU A 142 -4.86 19.01 -3.34
C LEU A 142 -5.50 19.43 -2.03
N TRP A 143 -6.84 19.39 -1.94
CA TRP A 143 -7.54 19.55 -0.66
C TRP A 143 -8.84 18.73 -0.62
N PRO A 144 -9.36 18.37 0.57
CA PRO A 144 -10.55 17.51 0.70
C PRO A 144 -11.86 18.20 0.24
N ALA A 145 -12.14 18.18 -1.06
CA ALA A 145 -13.35 18.71 -1.67
C ALA A 145 -13.69 17.98 -2.98
N THR A 146 -14.89 18.19 -3.51
CA THR A 146 -15.35 17.59 -4.78
C THR A 146 -16.19 18.59 -5.58
N GLY A 147 -16.29 18.39 -6.90
CA GLY A 147 -16.99 19.30 -7.80
C GLY A 147 -16.99 18.85 -9.26
N GLN A 148 -17.57 19.69 -10.12
CA GLN A 148 -17.46 19.56 -11.58
C GLN A 148 -16.22 20.28 -12.06
N ASP A 149 -15.46 19.65 -12.95
CA ASP A 149 -14.21 20.20 -13.42
C ASP A 149 -14.39 21.57 -14.10
N ARG A 150 -13.36 22.41 -14.02
CA ARG A 150 -13.43 23.78 -14.54
C ARG A 150 -12.07 24.31 -14.97
N ILE A 151 -12.12 25.18 -15.97
CA ILE A 151 -10.99 26.05 -16.35
C ILE A 151 -11.12 27.33 -15.51
N VAL A 152 -10.18 27.53 -14.58
CA VAL A 152 -10.16 28.69 -13.68
C VAL A 152 -9.48 29.89 -14.34
N ARG A 153 -8.40 29.63 -15.10
CA ARG A 153 -7.64 30.65 -15.81
C ARG A 153 -7.04 30.05 -17.08
N GLN A 154 -7.08 30.81 -18.17
CA GLN A 154 -6.49 30.46 -19.46
C GLN A 154 -5.79 31.70 -20.02
N SER A 155 -4.50 31.60 -20.32
CA SER A 155 -3.65 32.74 -20.71
C SER A 155 -3.36 32.81 -22.21
N GLY A 156 -3.42 31.69 -22.93
CA GLY A 156 -2.92 31.62 -24.30
C GLY A 156 -3.45 30.47 -25.16
N PRO A 157 -3.08 30.48 -26.46
CA PRO A 157 -3.60 29.53 -27.44
C PRO A 157 -3.12 28.09 -27.23
N ALA A 158 -1.98 27.89 -26.55
CA ALA A 158 -1.45 26.56 -26.27
C ALA A 158 -2.33 25.79 -25.27
N ALA A 159 -2.77 26.44 -24.19
CA ALA A 159 -3.74 25.85 -23.26
C ALA A 159 -5.12 25.71 -23.91
N ALA A 160 -5.56 26.73 -24.67
CA ALA A 160 -6.81 26.69 -25.41
C ALA A 160 -6.90 25.50 -26.37
N TYR A 161 -5.80 25.19 -27.08
CA TYR A 161 -5.72 24.04 -27.97
C TYR A 161 -6.09 22.74 -27.25
N TRP A 162 -5.48 22.50 -26.08
CA TRP A 162 -5.76 21.29 -25.31
C TRP A 162 -7.17 21.25 -24.74
N HIS A 163 -7.75 22.41 -24.39
CA HIS A 163 -9.16 22.49 -23.99
C HIS A 163 -10.13 22.23 -25.15
N GLU A 164 -9.72 22.51 -26.39
CA GLU A 164 -10.54 22.36 -27.60
C GLU A 164 -10.38 21.01 -28.28
N GLU A 165 -9.30 20.25 -28.03
CA GLU A 165 -9.22 18.83 -28.40
C GLU A 165 -10.33 18.09 -27.66
N GLY A 166 -11.49 18.02 -28.34
CA GLY A 166 -12.77 17.82 -27.71
C GLY A 166 -12.80 16.56 -26.87
N PRO A 167 -13.33 16.62 -25.63
CA PRO A 167 -13.34 15.47 -24.75
C PRO A 167 -14.15 14.37 -25.41
N GLU A 168 -13.57 13.17 -25.46
CA GLU A 168 -14.35 11.99 -25.73
C GLU A 168 -15.52 11.91 -24.72
N PRO A 169 -16.66 11.29 -25.12
CA PRO A 169 -17.82 11.20 -24.24
C PRO A 169 -17.44 10.63 -22.88
N ALA A 170 -18.02 11.22 -21.84
CA ALA A 170 -17.88 10.75 -20.46
C ALA A 170 -18.13 9.23 -20.40
N TRP A 171 -17.34 8.56 -19.57
CA TRP A 171 -17.55 7.15 -19.29
C TRP A 171 -18.98 6.88 -18.82
N THR A 172 -19.55 5.78 -19.29
CA THR A 172 -20.79 5.29 -18.67
C THR A 172 -20.49 4.73 -17.28
N ALA A 173 -21.51 4.61 -16.45
CA ALA A 173 -21.36 3.99 -15.13
C ALA A 173 -20.85 2.53 -15.24
N ASP A 174 -21.25 1.81 -16.28
CA ASP A 174 -20.84 0.43 -16.52
C ASP A 174 -19.35 0.34 -16.95
N ASP A 175 -18.89 1.30 -17.77
CA ASP A 175 -17.47 1.37 -18.15
C ASP A 175 -16.58 1.65 -16.93
N LEU A 176 -16.96 2.62 -16.10
CA LEU A 176 -16.24 2.93 -14.86
C LEU A 176 -16.21 1.74 -13.90
N ALA A 177 -17.34 1.05 -13.74
CA ALA A 177 -17.42 -0.13 -12.88
C ALA A 177 -16.51 -1.25 -13.38
N THR A 178 -16.47 -1.47 -14.70
CA THR A 178 -15.57 -2.45 -15.34
C THR A 178 -14.12 -2.07 -15.09
N ARG A 179 -13.75 -0.81 -15.35
CA ARG A 179 -12.37 -0.35 -15.16
C ARG A 179 -11.93 -0.48 -13.70
N VAL A 180 -12.76 -0.05 -12.75
CA VAL A 180 -12.48 -0.20 -11.32
C VAL A 180 -12.29 -1.68 -10.93
N ALA A 181 -13.05 -2.60 -11.53
CA ALA A 181 -12.86 -4.03 -11.29
C ALA A 181 -11.53 -4.55 -11.88
N GLU A 182 -11.16 -4.12 -13.09
CA GLU A 182 -9.88 -4.46 -13.71
C GLU A 182 -8.70 -3.96 -12.86
N LEU A 183 -8.74 -2.71 -12.39
CA LEU A 183 -7.66 -2.16 -11.55
C LEU A 183 -7.53 -2.93 -10.24
N ARG A 184 -8.66 -3.29 -9.60
CA ARG A 184 -8.64 -4.12 -8.39
C ARG A 184 -8.08 -5.52 -8.65
N GLN A 185 -8.41 -6.12 -9.78
CA GLN A 185 -7.89 -7.42 -10.16
C GLN A 185 -6.38 -7.36 -10.41
N HIS A 186 -5.92 -6.39 -11.20
CA HIS A 186 -4.49 -6.20 -11.49
C HIS A 186 -3.69 -5.96 -10.21
N ARG A 187 -4.22 -5.16 -9.27
CA ARG A 187 -3.63 -4.97 -7.95
C ARG A 187 -3.51 -6.29 -7.18
N ALA A 188 -4.59 -7.06 -7.11
CA ALA A 188 -4.57 -8.34 -6.40
C ALA A 188 -3.59 -9.35 -7.04
N GLU A 189 -3.42 -9.32 -8.37
CA GLU A 189 -2.45 -10.13 -9.10
C GLU A 189 -1.02 -9.71 -8.78
N TYR A 190 -0.73 -8.40 -8.74
CA TYR A 190 0.59 -7.88 -8.40
C TYR A 190 0.96 -8.18 -6.94
N GLU A 191 0.07 -7.90 -5.99
CA GLU A 191 0.27 -8.20 -4.57
C GLU A 191 0.49 -9.71 -4.34
N ALA A 192 -0.20 -10.57 -5.10
CA ALA A 192 0.00 -12.02 -5.03
C ALA A 192 1.37 -12.43 -5.59
N ALA A 193 1.81 -11.83 -6.70
CA ALA A 193 3.12 -12.10 -7.29
C ALA A 193 4.27 -11.62 -6.39
N GLU A 194 4.15 -10.43 -5.78
CA GLU A 194 5.13 -9.92 -4.82
C GLU A 194 5.21 -10.82 -3.58
N ALA A 195 4.06 -11.26 -3.05
CA ALA A 195 4.04 -12.21 -1.94
C ALA A 195 4.66 -13.57 -2.31
N GLU A 196 4.48 -14.04 -3.55
CA GLU A 196 5.14 -15.26 -4.06
C GLU A 196 6.66 -15.08 -4.15
N ASP A 197 7.14 -13.98 -4.73
CA ASP A 197 8.57 -13.65 -4.83
C ASP A 197 9.22 -13.49 -3.44
N GLU A 198 8.55 -12.83 -2.50
CA GLU A 198 9.00 -12.72 -1.11
C GLU A 198 9.11 -14.09 -0.46
N LEU A 199 8.11 -14.95 -0.61
CA LEU A 199 8.13 -16.31 -0.09
C LEU A 199 9.28 -17.13 -0.70
N ASP A 200 9.48 -17.07 -2.01
CA ASP A 200 10.58 -17.75 -2.70
C ASP A 200 11.95 -17.28 -2.20
N ASN A 201 12.12 -15.97 -1.99
CA ASN A 201 13.31 -15.41 -1.36
C ASN A 201 13.50 -15.92 0.07
N MET A 202 12.42 -16.05 0.85
CA MET A 202 12.46 -16.58 2.22
C MET A 202 12.82 -18.06 2.27
N TRP A 203 12.66 -18.83 1.18
CA TRP A 203 13.16 -20.20 1.13
C TRP A 203 14.66 -20.29 0.82
N ASP A 204 15.35 -19.19 0.47
CA ASP A 204 16.78 -19.13 0.09
C ASP A 204 17.17 -20.21 -0.94
N GLY A 205 16.28 -20.48 -1.90
CA GLY A 205 16.45 -21.53 -2.92
C GLY A 205 16.31 -22.98 -2.40
N GLN A 206 15.94 -23.18 -1.14
CA GLN A 206 15.67 -24.47 -0.52
C GLN A 206 14.16 -24.72 -0.37
N ILE A 207 13.40 -24.48 -1.43
CA ILE A 207 11.95 -24.68 -1.46
C ILE A 207 11.66 -26.18 -1.26
N PRO A 208 10.88 -26.58 -0.23
CA PRO A 208 10.51 -27.97 -0.02
C PRO A 208 9.61 -28.47 -1.15
N ASP A 209 9.80 -29.73 -1.60
CA ASP A 209 8.92 -30.36 -2.59
C ASP A 209 7.50 -30.65 -2.04
N ASP A 210 7.30 -30.57 -0.73
CA ASP A 210 6.00 -30.85 -0.09
C ASP A 210 5.05 -29.64 -0.24
N PRO A 211 3.92 -29.79 -0.96
CA PRO A 211 2.96 -28.70 -1.16
C PRO A 211 2.31 -28.22 0.15
N ARG A 212 2.29 -29.05 1.20
CA ARG A 212 1.79 -28.65 2.53
C ARG A 212 2.70 -27.59 3.16
N LEU A 213 4.01 -27.73 2.96
CA LEU A 213 5.01 -26.78 3.48
C LEU A 213 4.99 -25.47 2.70
N GLN A 214 4.84 -25.55 1.37
CA GLN A 214 4.68 -24.35 0.53
C GLN A 214 3.42 -23.57 0.91
N ALA A 215 2.29 -24.28 1.11
CA ALA A 215 1.02 -23.66 1.51
C ALA A 215 1.02 -23.10 2.95
N ALA A 216 1.96 -23.52 3.81
CA ALA A 216 2.09 -23.01 5.18
C ALA A 216 2.73 -21.61 5.26
N GLY A 217 3.19 -21.07 4.13
CA GLY A 217 3.55 -19.66 3.96
C GLY A 217 4.81 -19.23 4.71
N TRP A 218 4.89 -17.92 5.00
CA TRP A 218 6.09 -17.24 5.48
C TRP A 218 6.59 -17.78 6.83
N GLY A 219 5.67 -18.21 7.70
CA GLY A 219 6.02 -18.78 9.01
C GLY A 219 6.81 -20.09 8.85
N ALA A 220 6.41 -20.93 7.90
CA ALA A 220 7.12 -22.18 7.59
C ALA A 220 8.47 -21.91 6.93
N ALA A 221 8.53 -20.98 5.96
CA ALA A 221 9.78 -20.58 5.32
C ALA A 221 10.80 -20.05 6.34
N THR A 222 10.36 -19.19 7.27
CA THR A 222 11.23 -18.65 8.32
C THR A 222 11.75 -19.73 9.26
N LEU A 223 10.88 -20.64 9.73
CA LEU A 223 11.33 -21.72 10.61
C LEU A 223 12.19 -22.75 9.91
N TRP A 224 11.99 -22.97 8.60
CA TRP A 224 12.77 -23.92 7.83
C TRP A 224 14.25 -23.56 7.84
N GLN A 225 14.58 -22.26 7.74
CA GLN A 225 15.95 -21.77 7.86
C GLN A 225 16.57 -22.03 9.24
N LEU A 226 15.74 -22.13 10.28
CA LEU A 226 16.18 -22.30 11.67
C LEU A 226 16.27 -23.77 12.08
N ASP A 227 15.28 -24.58 11.69
CA ASP A 227 15.13 -25.99 12.04
C ASP A 227 14.15 -26.69 11.07
N SER A 228 14.63 -27.02 9.87
CA SER A 228 13.84 -27.73 8.85
C SER A 228 13.28 -29.06 9.36
N ALA A 229 14.04 -29.79 10.19
CA ALA A 229 13.61 -31.06 10.76
C ALA A 229 12.38 -30.90 11.68
N LEU A 230 12.28 -29.80 12.43
CA LEU A 230 11.07 -29.49 13.22
C LEU A 230 9.88 -29.20 12.31
N VAL A 231 10.09 -28.44 11.23
CA VAL A 231 9.03 -28.08 10.27
C VAL A 231 8.49 -29.33 9.56
N GLU A 232 9.37 -30.25 9.14
CA GLU A 232 8.97 -31.56 8.61
C GLU A 232 8.17 -32.38 9.64
N ALA A 233 8.65 -32.45 10.89
CA ALA A 233 7.95 -33.16 11.95
C ALA A 233 6.56 -32.56 12.22
N LEU A 234 6.41 -31.23 12.16
CA LEU A 234 5.12 -30.56 12.27
C LEU A 234 4.21 -30.85 11.07
N ALA A 235 4.76 -30.92 9.85
CA ALA A 235 4.00 -31.27 8.65
C ALA A 235 3.47 -32.72 8.67
N ASP A 236 4.18 -33.63 9.33
CA ASP A 236 3.75 -35.02 9.51
C ASP A 236 2.86 -35.23 10.75
N ALA A 237 2.93 -34.32 11.72
CA ALA A 237 2.05 -34.32 12.88
C ALA A 237 0.59 -34.02 12.50
N ASP A 238 -0.36 -34.58 13.25
CA ASP A 238 -1.77 -34.28 13.08
C ASP A 238 -2.16 -32.91 13.66
N ASP A 239 -3.36 -32.45 13.32
CA ASP A 239 -3.92 -31.19 13.81
C ASP A 239 -3.96 -31.07 15.34
N THR A 240 -4.09 -32.20 16.04
CA THR A 240 -4.16 -32.22 17.51
C THR A 240 -2.82 -31.82 18.10
N VAL A 241 -1.74 -32.41 17.58
CA VAL A 241 -0.37 -32.08 17.99
C VAL A 241 -0.05 -30.63 17.62
N ARG A 242 -0.34 -30.20 16.38
CA ARG A 242 -0.07 -28.82 15.94
C ARG A 242 -0.78 -27.79 16.82
N ARG A 243 -2.07 -27.97 17.10
CA ARG A 243 -2.82 -27.09 18.02
C ARG A 243 -2.27 -27.12 19.44
N ALA A 244 -1.81 -28.27 19.93
CA ALA A 244 -1.19 -28.36 21.24
C ALA A 244 0.10 -27.55 21.31
N VAL A 245 0.95 -27.61 20.27
CA VAL A 245 2.17 -26.81 20.14
C VAL A 245 1.84 -25.32 20.04
N THR A 246 0.89 -24.93 19.18
CA THR A 246 0.41 -23.54 19.04
C THR A 246 -0.01 -22.97 20.39
N VAL A 247 -0.86 -23.68 21.13
CA VAL A 247 -1.35 -23.22 22.44
C VAL A 247 -0.23 -23.16 23.46
N TRP A 248 0.68 -24.14 23.48
CA TRP A 248 1.84 -24.11 24.37
C TRP A 248 2.73 -22.90 24.10
N ALA A 249 3.02 -22.60 22.83
CA ALA A 249 3.88 -21.49 22.44
C ALA A 249 3.24 -20.13 22.77
N LEU A 250 1.95 -19.95 22.49
CA LEU A 250 1.17 -18.78 22.90
C LEU A 250 1.18 -18.61 24.42
N GLU A 251 0.99 -19.70 25.18
CA GLU A 251 1.06 -19.66 26.64
C GLU A 251 2.43 -19.17 27.13
N GLN A 252 3.54 -19.58 26.48
CA GLN A 252 4.88 -19.08 26.83
C GLN A 252 5.01 -17.58 26.57
N GLN A 253 4.57 -17.11 25.40
CA GLN A 253 4.65 -15.69 25.01
C GLN A 253 3.81 -14.81 25.95
N LEU A 254 2.53 -15.16 26.12
CA LEU A 254 1.58 -14.43 26.97
C LEU A 254 2.05 -14.40 28.43
N SER A 255 2.64 -15.50 28.93
CA SER A 255 3.22 -15.51 30.28
C SER A 255 4.43 -14.58 30.38
N GLY A 256 5.30 -14.56 29.37
CA GLY A 256 6.50 -13.72 29.32
C GLY A 256 6.18 -12.21 29.36
N VAL A 257 5.04 -11.80 28.81
CA VAL A 257 4.59 -10.39 28.83
C VAL A 257 3.56 -10.08 29.93
N GLY A 258 3.20 -11.07 30.75
CA GLY A 258 2.27 -10.91 31.87
C GLY A 258 0.80 -10.77 31.45
N MET A 259 0.41 -11.36 30.33
CA MET A 259 -0.94 -11.29 29.76
C MET A 259 -1.75 -12.58 29.88
N ARG A 260 -1.17 -13.65 30.44
CA ARG A 260 -1.82 -14.97 30.56
C ARG A 260 -3.20 -14.91 31.24
N ASP A 261 -3.33 -14.04 32.24
CA ASP A 261 -4.54 -13.94 33.09
C ASP A 261 -5.51 -12.84 32.63
N GLU A 262 -5.26 -12.21 31.48
CA GLU A 262 -6.14 -11.18 30.92
C GLU A 262 -7.48 -11.78 30.46
N VAL A 263 -8.54 -10.98 30.58
CA VAL A 263 -9.90 -11.40 30.23
C VAL A 263 -9.96 -11.82 28.76
N GLY A 264 -10.50 -13.01 28.48
CA GLY A 264 -10.65 -13.54 27.11
C GLY A 264 -9.50 -14.45 26.66
N VAL A 265 -8.30 -14.34 27.23
CA VAL A 265 -7.12 -15.14 26.81
C VAL A 265 -7.34 -16.64 27.04
N ALA A 266 -7.82 -17.03 28.22
CA ALA A 266 -8.07 -18.45 28.51
C ALA A 266 -9.12 -19.08 27.59
N ALA A 267 -10.16 -18.31 27.23
CA ALA A 267 -11.18 -18.76 26.29
C ALA A 267 -10.61 -18.89 24.86
N ALA A 268 -9.73 -17.97 24.47
CA ALA A 268 -9.04 -18.02 23.18
C ALA A 268 -8.18 -19.28 23.03
N LEU A 269 -7.31 -19.52 24.03
CA LEU A 269 -6.43 -20.70 24.04
C LEU A 269 -7.23 -22.01 24.05
N ALA A 270 -8.35 -22.07 24.77
CA ALA A 270 -9.23 -23.23 24.79
C ALA A 270 -9.87 -23.48 23.41
N ALA A 271 -10.34 -22.42 22.74
CA ALA A 271 -10.94 -22.53 21.42
C ALA A 271 -9.93 -23.01 20.36
N ILE A 272 -8.70 -22.47 20.37
CA ILE A 272 -7.61 -22.93 19.50
C ILE A 272 -7.32 -24.42 19.76
N ARG A 273 -7.19 -24.82 21.03
CA ARG A 273 -6.94 -26.22 21.41
C ARG A 273 -8.03 -27.16 20.89
N GLU A 274 -9.28 -26.73 20.96
CA GLU A 274 -10.44 -27.52 20.53
C GLU A 274 -10.75 -27.39 19.03
N GLY A 275 -10.03 -26.53 18.29
CA GLY A 275 -10.32 -26.21 16.90
C GLY A 275 -11.68 -25.55 16.69
N LYS A 276 -12.16 -24.81 17.69
CA LYS A 276 -13.43 -24.10 17.61
C LYS A 276 -13.19 -22.68 17.12
N PRO A 277 -14.07 -22.14 16.27
CA PRO A 277 -14.01 -20.73 15.90
C PRO A 277 -14.22 -19.89 17.16
N LEU A 278 -13.34 -18.92 17.38
CA LEU A 278 -13.61 -17.87 18.34
C LEU A 278 -14.69 -16.93 17.79
N PRO A 279 -15.39 -16.19 18.65
CA PRO A 279 -16.03 -14.97 18.21
C PRO A 279 -14.97 -14.12 17.48
N ASN A 280 -15.33 -13.52 16.34
CA ASN A 280 -14.41 -12.90 15.38
C ASN A 280 -13.27 -12.09 16.05
N SER A 281 -12.11 -12.00 15.37
CA SER A 281 -10.91 -11.29 15.85
C SER A 281 -11.20 -9.91 16.47
N TRP A 282 -12.21 -9.20 15.95
CA TRP A 282 -12.73 -7.95 16.48
C TRP A 282 -13.25 -8.02 17.93
N GLN A 283 -13.98 -9.07 18.31
CA GLN A 283 -14.46 -9.26 19.68
C GLN A 283 -13.33 -9.61 20.65
N LEU A 284 -12.29 -10.33 20.21
CA LEU A 284 -11.10 -10.59 21.01
C LEU A 284 -10.28 -9.31 21.22
N ALA A 285 -10.07 -8.53 20.14
CA ALA A 285 -9.36 -7.26 20.17
C ALA A 285 -10.04 -6.22 21.08
N GLN A 286 -11.38 -6.20 21.12
CA GLN A 286 -12.13 -5.33 22.05
C GLN A 286 -12.04 -5.75 23.52
N ALA A 287 -11.86 -7.05 23.80
CA ALA A 287 -11.75 -7.55 25.17
C ALA A 287 -10.35 -7.32 25.78
N LEU A 288 -9.34 -7.13 24.92
CA LEU A 288 -7.98 -6.85 25.31
C LEU A 288 -7.75 -5.34 25.48
N PRO A 289 -6.76 -4.92 26.29
CA PRO A 289 -6.44 -3.50 26.44
C PRO A 289 -6.15 -2.85 25.09
N PRO A 290 -6.59 -1.60 24.86
CA PRO A 290 -6.39 -0.92 23.59
C PRO A 290 -4.90 -0.86 23.24
N LEU A 291 -4.60 -1.18 21.98
CA LEU A 291 -3.30 -0.99 21.35
C LEU A 291 -3.06 0.51 21.20
N GLY A 292 -2.66 1.19 22.27
CA GLY A 292 -2.13 2.54 22.12
C GLY A 292 -0.88 2.44 21.27
N MET A 293 -0.86 3.06 20.09
CA MET A 293 0.37 3.34 19.35
C MET A 293 1.11 4.43 20.14
N PRO A 294 2.13 4.10 20.96
CA PRO A 294 2.82 5.12 21.72
C PRO A 294 3.86 5.75 20.80
N PRO A 295 4.06 7.07 20.86
CA PRO A 295 5.10 7.76 20.10
C PRO A 295 6.54 7.32 20.45
N ASP A 296 6.72 6.61 21.57
CA ASP A 296 8.01 6.06 22.03
C ASP A 296 7.89 4.54 22.26
N ILE A 297 8.53 3.74 21.40
CA ILE A 297 8.49 2.27 21.45
C ILE A 297 9.31 1.76 22.64
N ASP A 298 8.67 1.48 23.79
CA ASP A 298 9.23 0.55 24.78
C ASP A 298 9.08 -0.88 24.25
N GLN A 299 10.18 -1.64 24.22
CA GLN A 299 10.24 -3.05 23.81
C GLN A 299 9.15 -3.91 24.48
N ARG A 300 8.75 -3.57 25.71
CA ARG A 300 7.70 -4.31 26.42
C ARG A 300 6.30 -4.08 25.83
N ALA A 301 6.00 -2.87 25.36
CA ALA A 301 4.72 -2.56 24.73
C ALA A 301 4.61 -3.26 23.37
N MET A 302 5.71 -3.25 22.60
CA MET A 302 5.83 -3.98 21.34
C MET A 302 5.64 -5.50 21.53
N ALA A 303 6.29 -6.09 22.53
CA ALA A 303 6.14 -7.52 22.83
C ALA A 303 4.69 -7.90 23.21
N ARG A 304 3.97 -7.02 23.92
CA ARG A 304 2.54 -7.22 24.23
C ARG A 304 1.69 -7.14 22.97
N HIS A 305 1.97 -6.17 22.09
CA HIS A 305 1.25 -6.02 20.82
C HIS A 305 1.37 -7.30 19.97
N TYR A 306 2.60 -7.77 19.74
CA TYR A 306 2.84 -9.00 19.00
C TYR A 306 2.15 -10.22 19.61
N ALA A 307 2.18 -10.39 20.93
CA ALA A 307 1.52 -11.52 21.59
C ALA A 307 -0.01 -11.53 21.39
N ILE A 308 -0.64 -10.35 21.33
CA ILE A 308 -2.07 -10.21 21.05
C ILE A 308 -2.36 -10.53 19.59
N GLU A 309 -1.60 -9.96 18.67
CA GLU A 309 -1.75 -10.16 17.23
C GLU A 309 -1.60 -11.65 16.87
N THR A 310 -0.54 -12.30 17.36
CA THR A 310 -0.30 -13.73 17.16
C THR A 310 -1.45 -14.59 17.72
N LEU A 311 -2.02 -14.22 18.89
CA LEU A 311 -3.19 -14.90 19.44
C LEU A 311 -4.43 -14.73 18.55
N CYS A 312 -4.67 -13.51 18.05
CA CYS A 312 -5.80 -13.21 17.17
C CYS A 312 -5.70 -13.94 15.82
N ASN A 313 -4.50 -14.04 15.23
CA ASN A 313 -4.27 -14.74 13.97
C ASN A 313 -4.51 -16.24 14.14
N ALA A 314 -3.95 -16.85 15.19
CA ALA A 314 -4.20 -18.27 15.50
C ALA A 314 -5.68 -18.57 15.81
N ALA A 315 -6.38 -17.60 16.42
CA ALA A 315 -7.80 -17.67 16.75
C ALA A 315 -8.74 -17.57 15.53
N ALA A 316 -8.32 -16.87 14.47
CA ALA A 316 -9.13 -16.65 13.29
C ALA A 316 -9.44 -17.94 12.51
N GLY A 317 -8.63 -18.99 12.73
CA GLY A 317 -8.82 -20.30 12.13
C GLY A 317 -8.33 -20.34 10.68
N GLY A 318 -7.12 -20.83 10.51
CA GLY A 318 -6.49 -21.11 9.22
C GLY A 318 -5.93 -22.54 9.17
N ASP A 319 -5.03 -22.79 8.22
CA ASP A 319 -4.26 -24.03 8.17
C ASP A 319 -3.45 -24.21 9.48
N THR A 320 -3.50 -25.41 10.06
CA THR A 320 -2.89 -25.69 11.37
C THR A 320 -1.37 -25.69 11.31
N LEU A 321 -0.78 -26.00 10.15
CA LEU A 321 0.66 -26.02 9.94
C LEU A 321 1.21 -24.59 9.80
N GLY A 322 0.59 -23.76 8.96
CA GLY A 322 0.91 -22.33 8.88
C GLY A 322 0.80 -21.65 10.24
N THR A 323 -0.32 -21.88 10.95
CA THR A 323 -0.56 -21.30 12.28
C THR A 323 0.51 -21.69 13.30
N VAL A 324 0.86 -22.98 13.41
CA VAL A 324 1.88 -23.39 14.39
C VAL A 324 3.26 -22.81 14.04
N CYS A 325 3.58 -22.71 12.75
CA CYS A 325 4.83 -22.12 12.30
C CYS A 325 4.92 -20.62 12.65
N GLU A 326 3.89 -19.83 12.34
CA GLU A 326 3.86 -18.40 12.68
C GLU A 326 4.02 -18.15 14.19
N VAL A 327 3.30 -18.89 15.03
CA VAL A 327 3.40 -18.76 16.49
C VAL A 327 4.80 -19.09 16.99
N LEU A 328 5.45 -20.11 16.41
CA LEU A 328 6.81 -20.49 16.77
C LEU A 328 7.84 -19.46 16.31
N VAL A 329 7.69 -18.84 15.14
CA VAL A 329 8.52 -17.69 14.72
C VAL A 329 8.41 -16.55 15.72
N ALA A 330 7.19 -16.21 16.14
CA ALA A 330 6.96 -15.17 17.13
C ALA A 330 7.61 -15.51 18.49
N LEU A 331 7.58 -16.79 18.90
CA LEU A 331 8.26 -17.26 20.13
C LEU A 331 9.79 -17.16 20.01
N VAL A 332 10.34 -17.54 18.86
CA VAL A 332 11.78 -17.43 18.54
C VAL A 332 12.22 -15.96 18.60
N THR A 333 11.45 -15.06 18.00
CA THR A 333 11.76 -13.62 17.98
C THR A 333 11.83 -13.04 19.39
N GLY A 334 10.92 -13.47 20.28
CA GLY A 334 10.89 -12.98 21.67
C GLY A 334 11.90 -13.63 22.62
N THR A 335 12.41 -14.83 22.32
CA THR A 335 13.24 -15.61 23.27
C THR A 335 14.59 -16.10 22.74
N GLY A 336 14.86 -15.91 21.45
CA GLY A 336 16.00 -16.47 20.72
C GLY A 336 15.72 -17.87 20.18
N ALA A 337 16.26 -18.19 19.00
CA ALA A 337 15.96 -19.44 18.29
C ALA A 337 16.30 -20.70 19.08
N THR A 338 17.58 -20.88 19.45
CA THR A 338 18.05 -22.08 20.16
C THR A 338 17.27 -22.38 21.46
N PRO A 339 17.06 -21.42 22.39
CA PRO A 339 16.31 -21.69 23.61
C PRO A 339 14.79 -21.85 23.37
N ALA A 340 14.21 -21.27 22.33
CA ALA A 340 12.81 -21.50 21.98
C ALA A 340 12.59 -22.93 21.46
N LEU A 341 13.33 -23.30 20.42
CA LEU A 341 13.16 -24.58 19.73
C LEU A 341 13.54 -25.78 20.61
N GLY A 342 14.57 -25.62 21.46
CA GLY A 342 14.92 -26.63 22.45
C GLY A 342 13.79 -26.89 23.47
N ARG A 343 13.04 -25.84 23.86
CA ARG A 343 11.88 -25.99 24.75
C ARG A 343 10.69 -26.65 24.04
N VAL A 344 10.50 -26.40 22.75
CA VAL A 344 9.48 -27.09 21.94
C VAL A 344 9.76 -28.58 21.92
N ARG A 345 10.98 -29.01 21.54
CA ARG A 345 11.36 -30.42 21.49
C ARG A 345 11.30 -31.11 22.87
N ALA A 346 11.59 -30.37 23.94
CA ALA A 346 11.45 -30.90 25.31
C ALA A 346 9.98 -31.08 25.74
N ALA A 347 9.09 -30.19 25.30
CA ALA A 347 7.66 -30.25 25.60
C ALA A 347 6.91 -31.28 24.73
N PHE A 348 7.38 -31.51 23.50
CA PHE A 348 6.80 -32.40 22.50
C PHE A 348 7.86 -33.36 21.95
N PRO A 349 8.24 -34.42 22.70
CA PRO A 349 9.27 -35.37 22.28
C PRO A 349 8.95 -36.12 20.98
N GLU A 350 7.68 -36.19 20.59
CA GLU A 350 7.23 -36.74 19.31
C GLU A 350 7.65 -35.91 18.09
N LEU A 351 8.09 -34.66 18.29
CA LEU A 351 8.64 -33.79 17.25
C LEU A 351 10.17 -33.76 17.23
N ALA A 352 10.83 -34.57 18.07
CA ALA A 352 12.26 -34.51 18.37
C ALA A 352 13.16 -35.22 17.36
#